data_AF-F0G1W1-F1
#
_entry.id   AF-F0G1W1-F1
#
_cell.length_a   1.000
_cell.length_b   1.000
_cell.length_c   1.000
_cell.angle_alpha   90.00
_cell.angle_beta   90.00
_cell.angle_gamma   90.00
#
_symmetry.space_group_name_H-M   'P 1'
#
loop_
_entity.id
_entity.type
_entity.pdbx_description
1 polymer ?
#
loop_
_entity_poly.entity_id
_entity_poly.type
_entity_poly.pdbx_seq_one_letter_code
_entity_poly.pdbx_strand_id
1 'polypeptide(L)'
;MTIVTSWLRLSDEAAESTLPADLRARDSFAARDCGWVEQMVPFIGSHATPGGWIVDPFCGFGTTLVAAARCGVPALGVEVDAQRVRFARERLARAGTTPA
;
A
#
# COMPACT_ATOMS: atom_id res chain seq x y z
N MET A 1 -18.85 -11.74 6.55
CA MET A 1 -17.45 -11.65 6.08
C MET A 1 -17.44 -12.01 4.61
N THR A 2 -17.02 -11.09 3.75
CA THR A 2 -16.84 -11.39 2.32
C THR A 2 -15.64 -12.32 2.18
N ILE A 3 -15.83 -13.49 1.56
CA ILE A 3 -14.73 -14.39 1.23
C ILE A 3 -13.91 -13.70 0.13
N VAL A 4 -12.67 -13.34 0.45
CA VAL A 4 -11.72 -12.77 -0.50
C VAL A 4 -10.96 -13.93 -1.12
N THR A 5 -11.15 -14.15 -2.41
CA THR A 5 -10.36 -15.13 -3.18
C THR A 5 -9.11 -14.44 -3.72
N SER A 6 -8.09 -15.22 -4.07
CA SER A 6 -6.86 -14.71 -4.70
C SER A 6 -7.09 -13.98 -6.04
N TRP A 7 -8.31 -14.02 -6.58
CA TRP A 7 -8.69 -13.51 -7.90
C TRP A 7 -9.65 -12.31 -7.80
N LEU A 8 -9.36 -11.35 -6.92
CA LEU A 8 -10.08 -10.07 -6.91
C LEU A 8 -9.73 -9.26 -8.15
N ARG A 9 -10.68 -9.11 -9.07
CA ARG A 9 -10.54 -8.25 -10.24
C ARG A 9 -11.07 -6.85 -9.93
N LEU A 10 -10.20 -5.86 -10.04
CA LEU A 10 -10.56 -4.45 -9.96
C LEU A 10 -10.62 -3.86 -11.37
N SER A 11 -11.60 -2.99 -11.60
CA SER A 11 -11.76 -2.27 -12.88
C SER A 11 -11.26 -0.84 -12.81
N ASP A 12 -11.34 -0.23 -11.62
CA ASP A 12 -11.02 1.17 -11.37
C ASP A 12 -10.18 1.30 -10.10
N GLU A 13 -9.22 2.24 -10.12
CA GLU A 13 -8.43 2.63 -8.95
C GLU A 13 -9.14 3.80 -8.24
N ALA A 14 -9.19 3.75 -6.91
CA ALA A 14 -9.85 4.81 -6.16
C ALA A 14 -9.01 6.10 -6.12
N ALA A 15 -9.66 7.25 -6.31
CA ALA A 15 -8.96 8.53 -6.43
C ALA A 15 -8.24 8.95 -5.14
N GLU A 16 -8.74 8.50 -3.98
CA GLU A 16 -8.18 8.81 -2.67
C GLU A 16 -6.91 8.01 -2.32
N SER A 17 -6.64 6.90 -3.02
CA SER A 17 -5.51 5.98 -2.78
C SER A 17 -4.52 5.93 -3.94
N THR A 18 -4.92 6.39 -5.12
CA THR A 18 -4.07 6.42 -6.29
C THR A 18 -2.75 7.11 -5.96
N LEU A 19 -1.66 6.60 -6.54
CA LEU A 19 -0.36 7.21 -6.36
C LEU A 19 -0.41 8.67 -6.87
N PRO A 20 -0.05 9.67 -6.04
CA PRO A 20 -0.02 11.06 -6.46
C PRO A 20 0.80 11.26 -7.74
N ALA A 21 0.26 12.07 -8.66
CA ALA A 21 0.80 12.21 -10.02
C ALA A 21 2.26 12.69 -10.05
N ASP A 22 2.65 13.53 -9.08
CA ASP A 22 4.02 14.01 -8.95
C ASP A 22 4.98 12.91 -8.47
N LEU A 23 4.55 12.00 -7.59
CA LEU A 23 5.37 10.82 -7.23
C LEU A 23 5.56 9.92 -8.45
N ARG A 24 4.49 9.68 -9.20
CA ARG A 24 4.50 8.87 -10.44
C ARG A 24 5.46 9.45 -11.48
N ALA A 25 5.48 10.77 -11.65
CA ALA A 25 6.33 11.44 -12.64
C ALA A 25 7.84 11.40 -12.29
N ARG A 26 8.20 11.26 -11.00
CA ARG A 26 9.60 11.18 -10.54
C ARG A 26 10.17 9.76 -10.57
N ASP A 27 9.33 8.75 -10.73
CA ASP A 27 9.77 7.35 -10.83
C ASP A 27 10.24 7.02 -12.24
N SER A 28 11.41 6.40 -12.37
CA SER A 28 12.00 6.06 -13.67
C SER A 28 11.19 5.04 -14.48
N PHE A 29 10.29 4.30 -13.83
CA PHE A 29 9.37 3.36 -14.47
C PHE A 29 7.94 3.90 -14.57
N ALA A 30 7.74 5.20 -14.34
CA ALA A 30 6.43 5.85 -14.30
C ALA A 30 5.43 5.14 -13.36
N ALA A 31 5.94 4.53 -12.29
CA ALA A 31 5.18 3.75 -11.31
C ALA A 31 4.26 2.68 -11.92
N ARG A 32 4.67 2.07 -13.04
CA ARG A 32 3.92 0.99 -13.71
C ARG A 32 3.71 -0.25 -12.84
N ASP A 33 4.56 -0.41 -11.83
CA ASP A 33 4.57 -1.49 -10.86
C ASP A 33 3.94 -1.09 -9.51
N CYS A 34 3.32 0.09 -9.41
CA CYS A 34 2.58 0.48 -8.21
C CYS A 34 1.22 -0.26 -8.16
N GLY A 35 1.07 -1.17 -7.21
CA GLY A 35 -0.21 -1.86 -6.97
C GLY A 35 -1.30 -0.95 -6.40
N TRP A 36 -2.55 -1.38 -6.52
CA TRP A 36 -3.74 -0.66 -6.03
C TRP A 36 -4.04 -1.00 -4.57
N VAL A 37 -4.36 0.01 -3.77
CA VAL A 37 -4.65 -0.14 -2.32
C VAL A 37 -5.91 -0.98 -2.12
N GLU A 38 -6.87 -0.84 -3.04
CA GLU A 38 -8.17 -1.50 -3.09
C GLU A 38 -8.02 -3.01 -3.23
N GLN A 39 -6.90 -3.46 -3.78
CA GLN A 39 -6.60 -4.88 -3.86
C GLN A 39 -6.22 -5.43 -2.50
N MET A 40 -5.52 -4.66 -1.67
CA MET A 40 -4.99 -5.13 -0.38
C MET A 40 -5.97 -4.98 0.78
N VAL A 41 -6.78 -3.91 0.80
CA VAL A 41 -7.79 -3.65 1.86
C VAL A 41 -8.67 -4.88 2.18
N PRO A 42 -9.29 -5.57 1.20
CA PRO A 42 -10.13 -6.73 1.50
C PRO A 42 -9.31 -7.92 2.00
N PHE A 43 -8.10 -8.16 1.50
CA PHE A 43 -7.23 -9.24 2.02
C PHE A 43 -6.86 -8.98 3.48
N ILE A 44 -6.47 -7.75 3.80
CA ILE A 44 -6.15 -7.34 5.17
C ILE A 44 -7.38 -7.52 6.07
N GLY A 45 -8.53 -7.01 5.66
CA GLY A 45 -9.77 -7.12 6.45
C GLY A 45 -10.27 -8.55 6.67
N SER A 46 -9.82 -9.52 5.86
CA SER A 46 -10.22 -10.93 5.97
C SER A 46 -9.18 -11.84 6.62
N HIS A 47 -7.89 -11.47 6.59
CA HIS A 47 -6.78 -12.34 7.03
C HIS A 47 -5.96 -11.76 8.18
N ALA A 48 -6.03 -10.45 8.45
CA ALA A 48 -5.32 -9.88 9.59
C ALA A 48 -5.87 -10.42 10.91
N THR A 49 -4.97 -10.79 11.82
CA THR A 49 -5.33 -11.25 13.15
C THR A 49 -5.37 -10.07 14.14
N PRO A 50 -6.25 -10.09 15.15
CA PRO A 50 -6.23 -9.08 16.21
C PRO A 50 -4.86 -8.99 16.88
N GLY A 51 -4.28 -7.78 16.92
CA GLY A 51 -2.94 -7.54 17.48
C GLY A 51 -1.78 -8.02 16.60
N GLY A 52 -2.06 -8.61 15.44
CA GLY A 52 -1.05 -9.03 14.47
C GLY A 52 -0.46 -7.86 13.68
N TRP A 53 0.74 -8.09 13.15
CA TRP A 53 1.43 -7.16 12.26
C TRP A 53 1.39 -7.66 10.82
N ILE A 54 1.28 -6.74 9.87
CA ILE A 54 1.53 -7.01 8.45
C ILE A 54 2.98 -6.70 8.15
N VAL A 55 3.68 -7.65 7.52
CA VAL A 55 5.05 -7.44 7.05
C VAL A 55 5.04 -7.52 5.53
N ASP A 56 5.47 -6.43 4.89
CA ASP A 56 5.67 -6.36 3.44
C ASP A 56 7.16 -6.27 3.13
N PRO A 57 7.83 -7.38 2.75
CA PRO A 57 9.26 -7.41 2.54
C PRO A 57 9.72 -6.70 1.25
N PHE A 58 8.79 -6.28 0.38
CA PHE A 58 9.07 -5.64 -0.91
C PHE A 58 8.11 -4.47 -1.13
N CYS A 59 8.10 -3.54 -0.17
CA CYS A 59 6.97 -2.63 -0.04
C CYS A 59 6.88 -1.58 -1.17
N GLY A 60 7.93 -1.35 -1.95
CA GLY A 60 7.91 -0.51 -3.15
C GLY A 60 7.36 0.88 -2.87
N PHE A 61 6.18 1.20 -3.41
CA PHE A 61 5.46 2.46 -3.17
C PHE A 61 4.61 2.48 -1.89
N GLY A 62 4.70 1.46 -1.06
CA GLY A 62 3.98 1.34 0.21
C GLY A 62 2.50 0.99 0.09
N THR A 63 2.05 0.40 -1.03
CA THR A 63 0.61 0.09 -1.26
C THR A 63 0.01 -0.72 -0.10
N THR A 64 0.68 -1.80 0.33
CA THR A 64 0.25 -2.62 1.47
C THR A 64 0.19 -1.82 2.76
N LEU A 65 1.15 -0.92 2.99
CA LEU A 65 1.25 -0.10 4.20
C LEU A 65 0.12 0.93 4.26
N VAL A 66 -0.22 1.57 3.13
CA VAL A 66 -1.37 2.48 3.02
C VAL A 66 -2.67 1.71 3.26
N ALA A 67 -2.81 0.50 2.70
CA ALA A 67 -3.97 -0.35 2.93
C ALA A 67 -4.09 -0.76 4.41
N ALA A 68 -2.99 -1.16 5.04
CA ALA A 68 -2.94 -1.52 6.46
C ALA A 68 -3.32 -0.34 7.36
N ALA A 69 -2.83 0.87 7.06
CA ALA A 69 -3.20 2.08 7.77
C ALA A 69 -4.71 2.37 7.68
N ARG A 70 -5.32 2.20 6.50
CA ARG A 70 -6.79 2.31 6.32
C ARG A 70 -7.58 1.27 7.10
N CYS A 71 -7.02 0.06 7.25
CA CYS A 71 -7.63 -1.01 8.04
C CYS A 71 -7.34 -0.89 9.54
N GLY A 72 -6.53 0.08 9.99
CA GLY A 72 -6.12 0.20 11.39
C GLY A 72 -5.22 -0.94 11.87
N VAL A 73 -4.48 -1.58 10.96
CA VAL A 73 -3.58 -2.71 11.27
C VAL A 73 -2.13 -2.21 11.25
N PRO A 74 -1.31 -2.51 12.28
CA PRO A 74 0.09 -2.13 12.26
C PRO A 74 0.85 -2.88 11.15
N ALA A 75 1.76 -2.18 10.48
CA ALA A 75 2.51 -2.74 9.37
C ALA A 75 3.97 -2.28 9.35
N LEU A 76 4.85 -3.17 8.87
CA LEU A 76 6.26 -2.93 8.63
C LEU A 76 6.59 -3.22 7.17
N GLY A 77 7.21 -2.26 6.49
CA GLY A 77 7.68 -2.43 5.12
C GLY A 77 9.20 -2.45 5.04
N VAL A 78 9.74 -3.33 4.21
CA VAL A 78 11.15 -3.37 3.82
C VAL A 78 11.25 -3.08 2.34
N GLU A 79 12.22 -2.25 1.97
CA GLU A 79 12.50 -1.92 0.57
C GLU A 79 14.00 -1.67 0.42
N VAL A 80 14.59 -2.24 -0.62
CA VAL A 80 16.03 -2.20 -0.89
C VAL A 80 16.42 -0.93 -1.65
N ASP A 81 15.52 -0.43 -2.50
CA ASP A 81 15.75 0.77 -3.27
C ASP A 81 15.48 2.03 -2.42
N ALA A 82 16.53 2.81 -2.17
CA ALA A 82 16.44 4.03 -1.37
C ALA A 82 15.49 5.09 -1.94
N GLN A 83 15.33 5.18 -3.26
CA GLN A 83 14.33 6.06 -3.89
C GLN A 83 12.92 5.55 -3.63
N ARG A 84 12.67 4.25 -3.72
CA ARG A 84 11.38 3.65 -3.38
C ARG A 84 11.03 3.85 -1.90
N VAL A 85 11.99 3.70 -0.99
CA VAL A 85 11.82 4.06 0.43
C VAL A 85 11.35 5.51 0.59
N ARG A 86 11.96 6.46 -0.13
CA ARG A 86 11.53 7.87 -0.08
C ARG A 86 10.10 8.06 -0.60
N PHE A 87 9.75 7.42 -1.71
CA PHE A 87 8.38 7.48 -2.25
C PHE A 87 7.35 6.87 -1.32
N ALA A 88 7.62 5.71 -0.72
CA ALA A 88 6.71 5.08 0.24
C ALA A 88 6.49 5.96 1.47
N ARG A 89 7.56 6.53 2.05
CA ARG A 89 7.45 7.45 3.19
C ARG A 89 6.64 8.69 2.86
N GLU A 90 6.88 9.31 1.70
CA GLU A 90 6.14 10.49 1.26
C GLU A 90 4.66 10.17 0.99
N ARG A 91 4.37 9.04 0.35
CA ARG A 91 3.00 8.57 0.12
C ARG A 91 2.26 8.32 1.43
N LEU A 92 2.89 7.66 2.40
CA LEU A 92 2.32 7.39 3.72
C LEU A 92 2.01 8.68 4.49
N ALA A 93 2.94 9.64 4.49
CA ALA A 93 2.74 10.94 5.13
C ALA A 93 1.54 11.69 4.52
N ARG A 94 1.41 11.69 3.18
CA ARG A 94 0.26 12.30 2.48
C ARG A 94 -1.06 11.57 2.75
N ALA A 95 -1.01 10.27 3.00
CA ALA A 95 -2.16 9.47 3.42
C ALA A 95 -2.51 9.66 4.92
N GLY A 96 -1.86 10.59 5.63
CA GLY A 96 -2.11 10.85 7.05
C GLY A 96 -1.53 9.79 7.98
N THR A 97 -0.63 8.94 7.49
CA THR A 97 0.06 7.92 8.30
C THR A 97 1.43 8.44 8.71
N THR A 98 1.67 8.53 10.02
CA THR A 98 2.99 8.86 10.55
C THR A 98 3.80 7.57 10.69
N PRO A 99 4.98 7.45 10.07
CA PRO A 99 5.90 6.36 10.37
C PRO A 99 6.25 6.37 11.86
N ALA A 100 6.23 5.21 12.49
CA ALA A 100 6.77 5.04 13.84
C ALA A 100 8.31 5.20 13.84
#